data_AF-A0A935WCM4-F1
#
_entry.id   AF-A0A935WCM4-F1
#
_cell.length_a   1.000
_cell.length_b   1.000
_cell.length_c   1.000
_cell.angle_alpha   90.00
_cell.angle_beta   90.00
_cell.angle_gamma   90.00
#
_symmetry.space_group_name_H-M   'P 1'
#
loop_
_entity.id
_entity.type
_entity.pdbx_description
1 polymer ?
#
loop_
_entity_poly.entity_id
_entity_poly.type
_entity_poly.pdbx_seq_one_letter_code
_entity_poly.pdbx_strand_id
1 'polypeptide(L)'
;MPDTSLHLTPDELDLLLDEGLPTARLSHLETCDACRTLADETRELVDALGSLKAEAPSVSFADRVVAKVQKETPALAGHVTLEELDLWVAGALPVARESHLRGCAECQELANREKLLVMALERLPLFNPAPGFAARVLDQVELPVTSLRGALRLWKTRVERQPMAVAAVSGVAVLLGGSVAASAAWAAGNQDLITGAGQWALSTGQAWFWTGVGTLEAQGWYQALSGAFTPGRAAVAATGITALYAAGIVMLRRLIALPQAARAHA
;
A
#
# COMPACT_ATOMS: atom_id res chain seq x y z
N MET A 1 39.78 -19.17 24.57
CA MET A 1 38.63 -18.27 24.35
C MET A 1 38.31 -18.36 22.87
N PRO A 2 37.14 -18.88 22.46
CA PRO A 2 36.79 -18.95 21.04
C PRO A 2 36.72 -17.54 20.46
N ASP A 3 37.17 -17.40 19.22
CA ASP A 3 37.31 -16.14 18.51
C ASP A 3 35.91 -15.62 18.12
N THR A 4 35.30 -14.81 18.98
CA THR A 4 33.93 -14.26 18.81
C THR A 4 33.80 -13.34 17.59
N SER A 5 34.91 -13.00 16.95
CA SER A 5 34.98 -12.15 15.76
C SER A 5 34.47 -12.83 14.48
N LEU A 6 34.34 -14.16 14.48
CA LEU A 6 34.03 -14.96 13.28
C LEU A 6 32.56 -15.40 13.15
N HIS A 7 31.78 -15.37 14.23
CA HIS A 7 30.37 -15.78 14.24
C HIS A 7 29.43 -14.57 14.30
N LEU A 8 28.13 -14.79 14.07
CA LEU A 8 27.13 -13.74 14.31
C LEU A 8 26.99 -13.46 15.81
N THR A 9 26.88 -12.17 16.15
CA THR A 9 26.56 -11.75 17.52
C THR A 9 25.04 -11.86 17.78
N PRO A 10 24.61 -11.85 19.05
CA PRO A 10 23.18 -11.79 19.41
C PRO A 10 22.44 -10.64 18.70
N ASP A 11 22.99 -9.44 18.71
CA ASP A 11 22.38 -8.27 18.05
C ASP A 11 22.26 -8.47 16.53
N GLU A 12 23.21 -9.18 15.91
CA GLU A 12 23.13 -9.51 14.48
C GLU A 12 22.08 -10.58 14.20
N LEU A 13 21.76 -11.47 15.15
CA LEU A 13 20.64 -12.41 14.99
C LEU A 13 19.30 -11.70 15.09
N ASP A 14 19.18 -10.70 15.97
CA ASP A 14 17.99 -9.84 16.03
C ASP A 14 17.80 -9.10 14.71
N LEU A 15 18.87 -8.52 14.16
CA LEU A 15 18.84 -7.89 12.83
C LEU A 15 18.51 -8.87 11.70
N LEU A 16 18.87 -10.15 11.82
CA LEU A 16 18.50 -11.18 10.86
C LEU A 16 16.99 -11.46 10.86
N LEU A 17 16.34 -11.38 12.02
CA LEU A 17 14.89 -11.54 12.16
C LEU A 17 14.13 -10.34 11.58
N ASP A 18 14.70 -9.14 11.71
CA ASP A 18 14.12 -7.89 11.19
C ASP A 18 14.45 -7.62 9.70
N GLU A 19 15.00 -8.62 8.99
CA GLU A 19 15.46 -8.50 7.59
C GLU A 19 16.53 -7.41 7.35
N GLY A 20 17.18 -6.93 8.42
CA GLY A 20 18.15 -5.82 8.41
C GLY A 20 19.61 -6.24 8.26
N LEU A 21 19.89 -7.53 8.06
CA LEU A 21 21.27 -8.03 8.09
C LEU A 21 22.09 -7.63 6.84
N PRO A 22 23.32 -7.10 6.98
CA PRO A 22 24.19 -6.81 5.84
C PRO A 22 24.48 -8.03 4.97
N THR A 23 24.57 -7.85 3.65
CA THR A 23 24.75 -8.94 2.66
C THR A 23 25.98 -9.81 2.92
N ALA A 24 27.09 -9.24 3.41
CA ALA A 24 28.29 -10.00 3.76
C ALA A 24 28.02 -11.00 4.89
N ARG A 25 27.21 -10.63 5.89
CA ARG A 25 26.83 -11.52 6.99
C ARG A 25 25.79 -12.55 6.54
N LEU A 26 24.90 -12.23 5.61
CA LEU A 26 24.02 -13.23 4.99
C LEU A 26 24.80 -14.33 4.27
N SER A 27 25.84 -13.97 3.51
CA SER A 27 26.71 -14.96 2.85
C SER A 27 27.48 -15.86 3.83
N HIS A 28 27.70 -15.38 5.06
CA HIS A 28 28.31 -16.20 6.11
C HIS A 28 27.38 -17.35 6.55
N LEU A 29 26.06 -17.16 6.59
CA LEU A 29 25.10 -18.21 6.95
C LEU A 29 25.08 -19.38 5.94
N GLU A 30 25.45 -19.12 4.69
CA GLU A 30 25.58 -20.16 3.67
C GLU A 30 26.77 -21.09 3.94
N THR A 31 27.81 -20.55 4.57
CA THR A 31 29.11 -21.24 4.74
C THR A 31 29.36 -21.72 6.16
N CYS A 32 28.75 -21.11 7.18
CA CYS A 32 28.91 -21.46 8.58
C CYS A 32 27.68 -22.21 9.13
N ASP A 33 27.83 -23.52 9.29
CA ASP A 33 26.75 -24.39 9.79
C ASP A 33 26.29 -24.02 11.21
N ALA A 34 27.23 -23.69 12.11
CA ALA A 34 26.91 -23.30 13.48
C ALA A 34 26.02 -22.04 13.55
N CYS A 35 26.31 -21.03 12.73
CA CYS A 35 25.49 -19.82 12.67
C CYS A 35 24.14 -20.05 12.00
N ARG A 36 24.07 -20.96 11.02
CA ARG A 36 22.80 -21.36 10.39
C ARG A 36 21.90 -22.08 11.39
N THR A 37 22.42 -23.09 12.11
CA THR A 37 21.67 -23.80 13.15
C THR A 37 21.12 -22.83 14.19
N LEU A 38 21.95 -21.91 14.68
CA LEU A 38 21.53 -20.96 15.69
C LEU A 38 20.50 -19.93 15.17
N ALA A 39 20.60 -19.51 13.91
CA ALA A 39 19.58 -18.68 13.27
C ALA A 39 18.25 -19.44 13.13
N ASP A 40 18.28 -20.71 12.75
CA ASP A 40 17.07 -21.53 12.61
C ASP A 40 16.40 -21.79 13.97
N GLU A 41 17.17 -22.09 15.02
CA GLU A 41 16.68 -22.18 16.40
C GLU A 41 16.04 -20.87 16.88
N THR A 42 16.64 -19.73 16.52
CA THR A 42 16.11 -18.40 16.88
C THR A 42 14.79 -18.12 16.14
N ARG A 43 14.68 -18.47 14.86
CA ARG A 43 13.43 -18.34 14.09
C ARG A 43 12.33 -19.22 14.67
N GLU A 44 12.64 -20.48 14.99
CA GLU A 44 11.69 -21.40 15.60
C GLU A 44 11.17 -20.85 16.94
N LEU A 45 12.06 -20.27 17.76
CA LEU A 45 11.66 -19.63 19.01
C LEU A 45 10.73 -18.44 18.77
N VAL A 46 11.04 -17.57 17.81
CA VAL A 46 10.21 -16.39 17.48
C VAL A 46 8.86 -16.82 16.93
N ASP A 47 8.81 -17.84 16.07
CA ASP A 47 7.56 -18.42 15.57
C ASP A 47 6.72 -19.01 16.71
N ALA A 48 7.36 -19.73 17.64
CA ALA A 48 6.70 -20.25 18.84
C ALA A 48 6.14 -19.11 19.72
N LEU A 49 6.89 -18.02 19.91
CA LEU A 49 6.42 -16.82 20.62
C LEU A 49 5.27 -16.12 19.87
N GLY A 50 5.34 -16.05 18.54
CA GLY A 50 4.28 -15.50 17.69
C GLY A 50 3.00 -16.35 17.69
N SER A 51 3.12 -17.65 17.97
CA SER A 51 1.98 -18.57 18.10
C SER A 51 1.25 -18.44 19.44
N LEU A 52 1.84 -17.75 20.42
CA LEU A 52 1.17 -17.49 21.68
C LEU A 52 -0.10 -16.69 21.44
N LYS A 53 -1.16 -17.05 22.16
CA LYS A 53 -2.45 -16.35 22.06
C LYS A 53 -2.23 -14.87 22.35
N ALA A 54 -2.51 -14.01 21.38
CA ALA A 54 -2.54 -12.58 21.57
C ALA A 54 -3.61 -12.23 22.61
N GLU A 55 -3.17 -11.95 23.84
CA GLU A 55 -4.01 -11.38 24.87
C GLU A 55 -4.33 -9.94 24.45
N ALA A 56 -5.56 -9.73 23.98
CA ALA A 56 -6.00 -8.39 23.63
C ALA A 56 -5.90 -7.50 24.87
N PRO A 57 -5.13 -6.40 24.83
CA PRO A 57 -5.05 -5.52 25.98
C PRO A 57 -6.43 -4.92 26.26
N SER A 58 -6.73 -4.61 27.52
CA SER A 58 -8.02 -4.00 27.89
C SER A 58 -8.30 -2.76 27.04
N VAL A 59 -9.58 -2.47 26.74
CA VAL A 59 -10.04 -1.34 25.90
C VAL A 59 -9.48 0.05 26.27
N SER A 60 -8.93 0.23 27.47
CA SER A 60 -8.28 1.48 27.91
C SER A 60 -6.76 1.39 28.07
N PHE A 61 -6.12 0.33 27.58
CA PHE A 61 -4.67 0.17 27.70
C PHE A 61 -3.92 1.24 26.89
N ALA A 62 -4.31 1.47 25.64
CA ALA A 62 -3.72 2.51 24.81
C ALA A 62 -3.86 3.89 25.47
N ASP A 63 -5.05 4.22 25.98
CA ASP A 63 -5.30 5.49 26.69
C ASP A 63 -4.44 5.60 27.95
N ARG A 64 -4.27 4.51 28.71
CA ARG A 64 -3.41 4.49 29.91
C ARG A 64 -1.94 4.64 29.56
N VAL A 65 -1.46 4.00 28.48
CA VAL A 65 -0.07 4.13 28.01
C VAL A 65 0.18 5.54 27.53
N VAL A 66 -0.69 6.09 26.67
CA VAL A 66 -0.59 7.47 26.18
C VAL A 66 -0.65 8.46 27.35
N ALA A 67 -1.58 8.30 28.28
CA ALA A 67 -1.67 9.14 29.46
C ALA A 67 -0.45 9.00 30.38
N LYS A 68 0.18 7.83 30.46
CA LYS A 68 1.40 7.61 31.26
C LYS A 68 2.62 8.22 30.57
N VAL A 69 2.79 8.02 29.27
CA VAL A 69 3.86 8.64 28.46
C VAL A 69 3.74 10.16 28.50
N GLN A 70 2.52 10.71 28.40
CA GLN A 70 2.27 12.16 28.53
C GLN A 70 2.49 12.69 29.96
N LYS A 71 2.28 11.86 30.99
CA LYS A 71 2.58 12.21 32.39
C LYS A 71 4.06 12.10 32.72
N GLU A 72 4.78 11.25 32.01
CA GLU A 72 6.23 11.10 32.10
C GLU A 72 6.97 12.15 31.26
N THR A 73 6.29 12.91 30.40
CA THR A 73 6.78 14.23 29.98
C THR A 73 6.88 15.10 31.23
N PRO A 74 8.09 15.36 31.76
CA PRO A 74 8.22 15.91 33.09
C PRO A 74 7.62 17.31 33.12
N ALA A 75 6.62 17.46 33.99
CA ALA A 75 6.09 18.74 34.40
C ALA A 75 7.24 19.62 34.94
N LEU A 76 7.61 20.65 34.19
CA LEU A 76 8.20 21.94 34.62
C LEU A 76 9.45 21.95 35.54
N ALA A 77 10.01 20.82 35.92
CA ALA A 77 11.16 20.73 36.85
C ALA A 77 12.51 20.50 36.14
N GLY A 78 12.50 20.22 34.83
CA GLY A 78 13.70 20.02 34.02
C GLY A 78 13.96 21.18 33.05
N HIS A 79 15.22 21.32 32.65
CA HIS A 79 15.65 22.17 31.53
C HIS A 79 14.89 21.81 30.24
N VAL A 80 14.95 22.70 29.24
CA VAL A 80 14.33 22.49 27.92
C VAL A 80 15.03 21.33 27.20
N THR A 81 14.26 20.39 26.62
CA THR A 81 14.82 19.28 25.82
C THR A 81 15.22 19.75 24.42
N LEU A 82 15.91 18.90 23.65
CA LEU A 82 16.28 19.23 22.27
C LEU A 82 15.05 19.40 21.37
N GLU A 83 14.05 18.52 21.50
CA GLU A 83 12.81 18.59 20.72
C GLU A 83 12.02 19.87 21.03
N GLU A 84 12.06 20.33 22.27
CA GLU A 84 11.45 21.59 22.66
C GLU A 84 12.23 22.81 22.14
N LEU A 85 13.56 22.72 22.03
CA LEU A 85 14.35 23.75 21.35
C LEU A 85 14.01 23.83 19.86
N ASP A 86 13.82 22.68 19.19
CA ASP A 86 13.35 22.65 17.80
C ASP A 86 11.98 23.33 17.66
N LEU A 87 11.05 23.05 18.59
CA LEU A 87 9.75 23.72 18.64
C LEU A 87 9.89 25.23 18.88
N TRP A 88 10.87 25.66 19.68
CA TRP A 88 11.15 27.08 19.91
C TRP A 88 11.68 27.77 18.65
N VAL A 89 12.63 27.15 17.95
CA VAL A 89 13.13 27.63 16.65
C VAL A 89 12.00 27.73 15.64
N ALA A 90 11.09 26.75 15.62
CA ALA A 90 9.92 26.73 14.75
C ALA A 90 8.81 27.72 15.17
N GLY A 91 8.95 28.42 16.29
CA GLY A 91 7.92 29.33 16.82
C GLY A 91 6.67 28.64 17.36
N ALA A 92 6.78 27.37 17.72
CA ALA A 92 5.70 26.50 18.19
C ALA A 92 5.83 26.09 19.68
N LEU A 93 6.82 26.61 20.41
CA LEU A 93 7.01 26.26 21.82
C LEU A 93 5.84 26.78 22.69
N PRO A 94 5.27 25.96 23.59
CA PRO A 94 4.24 26.40 24.51
C PRO A 94 4.70 27.55 25.42
N VAL A 95 3.81 28.51 25.68
CA VAL A 95 4.09 29.75 26.46
C VAL A 95 4.72 29.47 27.83
N ALA A 96 4.31 28.40 28.52
CA ALA A 96 4.86 28.03 29.82
C ALA A 96 6.32 27.56 29.77
N ARG A 97 6.75 26.94 28.66
CA ARG A 97 8.16 26.57 28.47
C ARG A 97 8.97 27.77 27.96
N GLU A 98 8.36 28.62 27.14
CA GLU A 98 8.98 29.86 26.69
C GLU A 98 9.29 30.81 27.86
N SER A 99 8.39 30.89 28.85
CA SER A 99 8.64 31.66 30.07
C SER A 99 9.79 31.08 30.91
N HIS A 100 9.91 29.75 30.99
CA HIS A 100 11.07 29.10 31.63
C HIS A 100 12.37 29.39 30.86
N LEU A 101 12.37 29.28 29.53
CA LEU A 101 13.54 29.55 28.68
C LEU A 101 14.07 30.97 28.92
N ARG A 102 13.17 31.96 29.04
CA ARG A 102 13.52 33.35 29.39
C ARG A 102 14.01 33.52 30.83
N GLY A 103 13.58 32.66 31.75
CA GLY A 103 13.92 32.71 33.17
C GLY A 103 15.15 31.88 33.59
N CYS A 104 15.62 30.96 32.74
CA CYS A 104 16.73 30.06 33.03
C CYS A 104 17.92 30.36 32.12
N ALA A 105 19.03 30.84 32.70
CA ALA A 105 20.22 31.25 31.95
C ALA A 105 20.86 30.12 31.12
N GLU A 106 20.84 28.88 31.63
CA GLU A 106 21.40 27.73 30.94
C GLU A 106 20.58 27.35 29.70
N CYS A 107 19.24 27.30 29.83
CA CYS A 107 18.34 27.07 28.71
C CYS A 107 18.43 28.20 27.67
N GLN A 108 18.57 29.45 28.11
CA GLN A 108 18.71 30.60 27.23
C GLN A 108 20.01 30.54 26.42
N GLU A 109 21.12 30.13 27.03
CA GLU A 109 22.41 29.95 26.35
C GLU A 109 22.32 28.84 25.29
N LEU A 110 21.70 27.70 25.64
CA LEU A 110 21.49 26.61 24.69
C LEU A 110 20.61 27.06 23.51
N ALA A 111 19.52 27.78 23.77
CA ALA A 111 18.65 28.34 22.75
C ALA A 111 19.39 29.35 21.84
N ASN A 112 20.27 30.18 22.40
CA ASN A 112 21.08 31.11 21.61
C ASN A 112 22.04 30.36 20.66
N ARG A 113 22.67 29.27 21.12
CA ARG A 113 23.53 28.42 20.29
C ARG A 113 22.75 27.77 19.15
N GLU A 114 21.58 27.23 19.45
CA GLU A 114 20.71 26.61 18.45
C GLU A 114 20.29 27.62 17.38
N LYS A 115 19.89 28.83 17.79
CA LYS A 115 19.56 29.90 16.83
C LYS A 115 20.74 30.29 15.94
N LEU A 116 21.95 30.37 16.50
CA LEU A 116 23.15 30.64 15.71
C LEU A 116 23.44 29.51 14.71
N LEU A 117 23.23 28.24 15.11
CA LEU A 117 23.37 27.09 14.22
C LEU A 117 22.37 27.16 13.07
N VAL A 118 21.10 27.40 13.36
CA VAL A 118 20.04 27.53 12.35
C VAL A 118 20.37 28.67 11.38
N MET A 119 20.77 29.84 11.89
CA MET A 119 21.21 30.96 11.05
C MET A 119 22.44 30.64 10.18
N ALA A 120 23.33 29.75 10.64
CA ALA A 120 24.47 29.30 9.85
C ALA A 120 24.04 28.30 8.77
N LEU A 121 23.12 27.39 9.09
CA LEU A 121 22.54 26.42 8.15
C LEU A 121 21.75 27.12 7.04
N GLU A 122 20.97 28.15 7.37
CA GLU A 122 20.23 28.96 6.39
C GLU A 122 21.14 29.71 5.40
N ARG A 123 22.40 29.96 5.77
CA ARG A 123 23.40 30.58 4.89
C ARG A 123 24.10 29.58 3.99
N LEU A 124 23.91 28.27 4.21
CA LEU A 124 24.50 27.28 3.33
C LEU A 124 23.90 27.44 1.92
N PRO A 125 24.74 27.35 0.87
CA PRO A 125 24.24 27.41 -0.49
C PRO A 125 23.24 26.27 -0.70
N LEU A 126 22.04 26.61 -1.18
CA LEU A 126 21.07 25.62 -1.61
C LEU A 126 21.65 24.89 -2.82
N PHE A 127 22.09 23.65 -2.60
CA PHE A 127 22.49 22.78 -3.70
C PHE A 127 21.25 22.40 -4.48
N ASN A 128 21.01 23.10 -5.59
CA ASN A 128 19.92 22.76 -6.49
C ASN A 128 20.28 21.42 -7.16
N PRO A 129 19.50 20.35 -6.93
CA PRO A 129 19.84 19.06 -7.51
C PRO A 129 19.81 19.14 -9.04
N ALA A 130 20.59 18.28 -9.70
CA ALA A 130 20.62 18.22 -11.16
C ALA A 130 19.21 18.03 -11.75
N PRO A 131 18.91 18.62 -12.93
CA PRO A 131 17.63 18.45 -13.59
C PRO A 131 17.18 16.98 -13.64
N GLY A 132 15.90 16.75 -13.32
CA GLY A 132 15.31 15.42 -13.26
C GLY A 132 15.57 14.61 -11.99
N PHE A 133 16.25 15.15 -10.97
CA PHE A 133 16.44 14.48 -9.68
C PHE A 133 15.12 14.05 -9.04
N ALA A 134 14.15 14.97 -8.93
CA ALA A 134 12.83 14.65 -8.37
C ALA A 134 12.13 13.52 -9.13
N ALA A 135 12.26 13.48 -10.47
CA ALA A 135 11.68 12.40 -11.27
C ALA A 135 12.35 11.04 -10.99
N ARG A 136 13.67 11.00 -10.79
CA ARG A 136 14.40 9.77 -10.43
C ARG A 136 14.03 9.29 -9.02
N VAL A 137 13.92 10.19 -8.06
CA VAL A 137 13.51 9.85 -6.69
C VAL A 137 12.07 9.32 -6.67
N LEU A 138 11.15 10.00 -7.35
CA LEU A 138 9.75 9.58 -7.43
C LEU A 138 9.56 8.26 -8.21
N ASP A 139 10.52 7.85 -9.03
CA ASP A 139 10.52 6.56 -9.71
C ASP A 139 10.94 5.40 -8.78
N GLN A 140 11.73 5.71 -7.74
CA GLN A 140 12.24 4.73 -6.77
C GLN A 140 11.37 4.61 -5.51
N VAL A 141 10.62 5.65 -5.15
CA VAL A 141 9.78 5.63 -3.95
C VAL A 141 8.40 5.02 -4.27
N GLU A 142 8.05 3.94 -3.57
CA GLU A 142 6.70 3.41 -3.58
C GLU A 142 5.76 4.34 -2.81
N LEU A 143 5.04 5.19 -3.54
CA LEU A 143 4.04 6.06 -2.94
C LEU A 143 2.73 5.30 -2.73
N PRO A 144 2.17 5.28 -1.51
CA PRO A 144 0.84 4.73 -1.29
C PRO A 144 -0.18 5.53 -2.11
N VAL A 145 -0.93 4.82 -2.97
CA VAL A 145 -1.97 5.43 -3.81
C VAL A 145 -3.17 5.82 -2.94
N THR A 146 -3.20 7.08 -2.52
CA THR A 146 -4.28 7.63 -1.69
C THR A 146 -5.54 8.03 -2.48
N SER A 147 -5.50 7.96 -3.81
CA SER A 147 -6.67 8.27 -4.65
C SER A 147 -6.71 7.53 -5.98
N LEU A 148 -7.92 7.26 -6.47
CA LEU A 148 -8.17 6.67 -7.79
C LEU A 148 -7.56 7.50 -8.93
N ARG A 149 -7.58 8.83 -8.84
CA ARG A 149 -6.93 9.70 -9.85
C ARG A 149 -5.41 9.56 -9.83
N GLY A 150 -4.81 9.42 -8.64
CA GLY A 150 -3.38 9.15 -8.48
C GLY A 150 -2.99 7.79 -9.05
N ALA A 151 -3.79 6.76 -8.76
CA ALA A 151 -3.61 5.42 -9.31
C ALA A 151 -3.72 5.41 -10.84
N LEU A 152 -4.70 6.11 -11.42
CA LEU A 152 -4.88 6.19 -12.87
C LEU A 152 -3.72 6.92 -13.56
N ARG A 153 -3.20 8.00 -12.95
CA ARG A 153 -2.07 8.76 -13.48
C ARG A 153 -0.80 7.91 -13.45
N LEU A 154 -0.53 7.21 -12.35
CA LEU A 154 0.61 6.29 -12.20
C LEU A 154 0.52 5.11 -13.18
N TRP A 155 -0.67 4.52 -13.31
CA TRP A 155 -0.94 3.46 -14.27
C TRP A 155 -0.69 3.93 -15.70
N LYS A 156 -1.21 5.09 -16.09
CA LYS A 156 -0.98 5.67 -17.43
C LYS A 156 0.50 5.88 -17.71
N THR A 157 1.24 6.48 -16.77
CA THR A 157 2.69 6.70 -16.93
C THR A 157 3.49 5.39 -16.99
N ARG A 158 3.03 4.34 -16.30
CA ARG A 158 3.69 3.03 -16.30
C ARG A 158 3.40 2.25 -17.59
N VAL A 159 2.16 2.29 -18.08
CA VAL A 159 1.75 1.67 -19.36
C VAL A 159 2.45 2.33 -20.55
N GLU A 160 2.61 3.65 -20.55
CA GLU A 160 3.32 4.37 -21.62
C GLU A 160 4.83 4.05 -21.65
N ARG A 161 5.44 3.65 -20.53
CA ARG A 161 6.88 3.34 -20.44
C ARG A 161 7.23 1.87 -20.65
N GLN A 162 6.29 0.94 -20.43
CA GLN A 162 6.53 -0.49 -20.65
C GLN A 162 5.80 -1.00 -21.90
N PRO A 163 6.48 -1.14 -23.06
CA PRO A 163 5.83 -1.63 -24.29
C PRO A 163 5.24 -3.04 -24.14
N MET A 164 5.78 -3.87 -23.23
CA MET A 164 5.23 -5.18 -22.89
C MET A 164 3.87 -5.11 -22.18
N ALA A 165 3.62 -4.08 -21.35
CA ALA A 165 2.35 -3.93 -20.64
C ALA A 165 1.20 -3.59 -21.59
N VAL A 166 1.48 -2.84 -22.66
CA VAL A 166 0.51 -2.53 -23.72
C VAL A 166 0.10 -3.81 -24.46
N ALA A 167 1.06 -4.71 -24.74
CA ALA A 167 0.78 -6.00 -25.38
C ALA A 167 -0.11 -6.90 -24.51
N ALA A 168 0.18 -7.01 -23.21
CA ALA A 168 -0.62 -7.82 -22.28
C ALA A 168 -2.07 -7.33 -22.14
N VAL A 169 -2.27 -6.00 -22.02
CA VAL A 169 -3.62 -5.42 -21.90
C VAL A 169 -4.41 -5.56 -23.21
N SER A 170 -3.75 -5.43 -24.36
CA SER A 170 -4.40 -5.66 -25.65
C SER A 170 -4.87 -7.12 -25.81
N GLY A 171 -4.10 -8.09 -25.31
CA GLY A 171 -4.47 -9.51 -25.32
C GLY A 171 -5.73 -9.80 -24.49
N VAL A 172 -5.85 -9.21 -23.29
CA VAL A 172 -7.04 -9.37 -22.44
C VAL A 172 -8.27 -8.72 -23.07
N ALA A 173 -8.14 -7.53 -23.68
CA ALA A 173 -9.23 -6.86 -24.36
C ALA A 173 -9.72 -7.65 -25.60
N VAL A 174 -8.80 -8.28 -26.34
CA VAL A 174 -9.14 -9.14 -27.49
C VAL A 174 -9.78 -10.45 -27.04
N LEU A 175 -9.32 -11.06 -25.94
CA LEU A 175 -9.92 -12.27 -25.38
C LEU A 175 -11.34 -12.02 -24.85
N LEU A 176 -11.54 -10.93 -24.10
CA LEU A 176 -12.86 -10.54 -23.58
C LEU A 176 -13.79 -10.06 -24.71
N GLY A 177 -13.31 -9.25 -25.65
CA GLY A 177 -14.11 -8.81 -26.80
C GLY A 177 -14.46 -9.97 -27.75
N GLY A 178 -13.51 -10.87 -28.02
CA GLY A 178 -13.68 -12.03 -28.88
C GLY A 178 -14.64 -13.07 -28.29
N SER A 179 -14.55 -13.34 -26.98
CA SER A 179 -15.47 -14.25 -26.29
C SER A 179 -16.91 -13.74 -26.26
N VAL A 180 -17.14 -12.43 -26.12
CA VAL A 180 -18.49 -11.85 -26.17
C VAL A 180 -19.09 -11.93 -27.58
N ALA A 181 -18.30 -11.64 -28.61
CA ALA A 181 -18.76 -11.75 -30.00
C ALA A 181 -19.07 -13.20 -30.40
N ALA A 182 -18.22 -14.16 -30.00
CA ALA A 182 -18.44 -15.58 -30.22
C ALA A 182 -19.68 -16.09 -29.46
N SER A 183 -19.87 -15.66 -28.22
CA SER A 183 -21.03 -16.03 -27.40
C SER A 183 -22.33 -15.47 -27.98
N ALA A 184 -22.31 -14.23 -28.50
CA ALA A 184 -23.48 -13.64 -29.14
C ALA A 184 -23.81 -14.29 -30.50
N ALA A 185 -22.80 -14.64 -31.30
CA ALA A 185 -23.00 -15.37 -32.54
C ALA A 185 -23.57 -16.77 -32.30
N TRP A 186 -23.05 -17.48 -31.29
CA TRP A 186 -23.59 -18.77 -30.87
C TRP A 186 -25.02 -18.65 -30.33
N ALA A 187 -25.30 -17.65 -29.48
CA ALA A 187 -26.62 -17.42 -28.93
C ALA A 187 -27.67 -17.08 -29.99
N ALA A 188 -27.29 -16.33 -31.03
CA ALA A 188 -28.16 -16.02 -32.16
C ALA A 188 -28.55 -17.28 -32.96
N GLY A 189 -27.68 -18.29 -33.05
CA GLY A 189 -27.94 -19.56 -33.73
C GLY A 189 -28.65 -20.63 -32.90
N ASN A 190 -28.83 -20.42 -31.59
CA ASN A 190 -29.35 -21.42 -30.64
C ASN A 190 -30.49 -20.87 -29.77
N GLN A 191 -31.36 -20.02 -30.31
CA GLN A 191 -32.45 -19.38 -29.56
C GLN A 191 -33.41 -20.38 -28.89
N ASP A 192 -33.66 -21.52 -29.55
CA ASP A 192 -34.57 -22.57 -29.08
C ASP A 192 -34.03 -23.27 -27.82
N LEU A 193 -32.70 -23.43 -27.71
CA LEU A 193 -32.04 -23.97 -26.52
C LEU A 193 -32.01 -22.96 -25.37
N ILE A 194 -31.89 -21.66 -25.67
CA ILE A 194 -31.81 -20.59 -24.67
C ILE A 194 -33.16 -20.39 -23.96
N THR A 195 -34.26 -20.47 -24.70
CA THR A 195 -35.61 -20.32 -24.11
C THR A 195 -35.96 -21.46 -23.15
N GLY A 196 -35.46 -22.67 -23.37
CA GLY A 196 -35.58 -23.80 -22.44
C GLY A 196 -34.55 -23.77 -21.29
N ALA A 197 -33.32 -23.30 -21.56
CA ALA A 197 -32.25 -23.24 -20.57
C ALA A 197 -32.32 -22.03 -19.63
N GLY A 198 -33.12 -21.00 -19.96
CA GLY A 198 -33.17 -19.74 -19.20
C GLY A 198 -33.52 -19.91 -17.72
N GLN A 199 -34.48 -20.79 -17.39
CA GLN A 199 -34.84 -21.04 -15.98
C GLN A 199 -33.75 -21.81 -15.23
N TRP A 200 -33.08 -22.77 -15.88
CA TRP A 200 -31.95 -23.50 -15.30
C TRP A 200 -30.71 -22.61 -15.13
N ALA A 201 -30.44 -21.73 -16.10
CA ALA A 201 -29.33 -20.79 -16.06
C ALA A 201 -29.53 -19.70 -14.98
N LEU A 202 -30.76 -19.22 -14.80
CA LEU A 202 -31.09 -18.27 -13.75
C LEU A 202 -30.92 -18.88 -12.35
N SER A 203 -31.40 -20.11 -12.13
CA SER A 203 -31.28 -20.77 -10.82
C SER A 203 -29.84 -21.17 -10.50
N THR A 204 -29.12 -21.74 -11.48
CA THR A 204 -27.70 -22.12 -11.31
C THR A 204 -26.80 -20.90 -11.19
N GLY A 205 -27.06 -19.86 -11.99
CA GLY A 205 -26.33 -18.59 -11.95
C GLY A 205 -26.52 -17.86 -10.62
N GLN A 206 -27.73 -17.89 -10.04
CA GLN A 206 -27.98 -17.33 -8.72
C GLN A 206 -27.20 -18.07 -7.63
N ALA A 207 -27.18 -19.41 -7.67
CA ALA A 207 -26.42 -20.21 -6.70
C ALA A 207 -24.90 -19.93 -6.79
N TRP A 208 -24.35 -19.87 -8.01
CA TRP A 208 -22.93 -19.60 -8.22
C TRP A 208 -22.56 -18.17 -7.87
N PHE A 209 -23.44 -17.21 -8.14
CA PHE A 209 -23.26 -15.82 -7.72
C PHE A 209 -23.12 -15.71 -6.21
N TRP A 210 -24.05 -16.29 -5.43
CA TRP A 210 -23.96 -16.22 -3.97
C TRP A 210 -22.76 -16.97 -3.40
N THR A 211 -22.39 -18.10 -4.01
CA THR A 211 -21.19 -18.84 -3.63
C THR A 211 -19.93 -18.01 -3.90
N GLY A 212 -19.86 -17.36 -5.06
CA GLY A 212 -18.77 -16.45 -5.44
C GLY A 212 -18.67 -15.23 -4.51
N VAL A 213 -19.80 -14.59 -4.21
CA VAL A 213 -19.87 -13.46 -3.27
C VAL A 213 -19.35 -13.88 -1.88
N GLY A 214 -19.77 -15.04 -1.36
CA GLY A 214 -19.28 -15.56 -0.08
C GLY A 214 -17.77 -15.81 -0.07
N THR A 215 -17.20 -16.32 -1.18
CA THR A 215 -15.74 -16.50 -1.28
C THR A 215 -14.97 -15.19 -1.39
N LEU A 216 -15.57 -14.14 -1.95
CA LEU A 216 -14.98 -12.81 -2.03
C LEU A 216 -14.98 -12.11 -0.67
N GLU A 217 -16.03 -12.29 0.13
CA GLU A 217 -16.12 -11.74 1.50
C GLU A 217 -15.03 -12.26 2.44
N ALA A 218 -14.54 -13.48 2.19
CA ALA A 218 -13.46 -14.09 2.95
C ALA A 218 -12.06 -13.55 2.60
N GLN A 219 -11.92 -12.76 1.52
CA GLN A 219 -10.63 -12.24 1.09
C GLN A 219 -10.28 -10.94 1.82
N GLY A 220 -9.06 -10.84 2.35
CA GLY A 220 -8.64 -9.67 3.15
C GLY A 220 -8.71 -8.33 2.41
N TRP A 221 -8.54 -8.32 1.08
CA TRP A 221 -8.69 -7.12 0.26
C TRP A 221 -10.15 -6.65 0.15
N TYR A 222 -11.13 -7.55 0.29
CA TYR A 222 -12.55 -7.21 0.21
C TYR A 222 -12.98 -6.34 1.39
N GLN A 223 -12.46 -6.60 2.59
CA GLN A 223 -12.70 -5.77 3.78
C GLN A 223 -12.13 -4.34 3.62
N ALA A 224 -10.96 -4.23 2.99
CA ALA A 224 -10.38 -2.92 2.67
C ALA A 224 -11.21 -2.17 1.60
N LEU A 225 -11.77 -2.90 0.63
CA LEU A 225 -12.56 -2.32 -0.45
C LEU A 225 -13.99 -1.95 -0.02
N SER A 226 -14.61 -2.76 0.84
CA SER A 226 -15.98 -2.55 1.33
C SER A 226 -16.09 -1.29 2.19
N GLY A 227 -15.06 -0.99 3.00
CA GLY A 227 -14.97 0.27 3.75
C GLY A 227 -14.88 1.53 2.86
N ALA A 228 -14.38 1.39 1.62
CA ALA A 228 -14.25 2.50 0.67
C ALA A 228 -15.53 2.75 -0.16
N PHE A 229 -16.43 1.77 -0.25
CA PHE A 229 -17.69 1.85 -0.99
C PHE A 229 -18.86 2.20 -0.06
N THR A 230 -19.17 3.49 0.06
CA THR A 230 -20.45 3.90 0.65
C THR A 230 -21.61 3.40 -0.21
N PRO A 231 -22.80 3.11 0.36
CA PRO A 231 -23.95 2.59 -0.39
C PRO A 231 -24.33 3.47 -1.59
N GLY A 232 -24.15 4.80 -1.49
CA GLY A 232 -24.34 5.71 -2.62
C GLY A 232 -23.32 5.52 -3.76
N ARG A 233 -22.04 5.26 -3.44
CA ARG A 233 -21.00 4.99 -4.44
C ARG A 233 -21.18 3.62 -5.10
N ALA A 234 -21.62 2.62 -4.34
CA ALA A 234 -21.94 1.31 -4.87
C ALA A 234 -23.11 1.40 -5.88
N ALA A 235 -24.16 2.15 -5.57
CA ALA A 235 -25.28 2.37 -6.49
C ALA A 235 -24.84 3.07 -7.79
N VAL A 236 -23.95 4.08 -7.71
CA VAL A 236 -23.39 4.78 -8.88
C VAL A 236 -22.50 3.85 -9.71
N ALA A 237 -21.67 3.02 -9.07
CA ALA A 237 -20.83 2.05 -9.77
C ALA A 237 -21.68 0.98 -10.47
N ALA A 238 -22.70 0.45 -9.79
CA ALA A 238 -23.61 -0.54 -10.35
C ALA A 238 -24.39 0.01 -11.55
N THR A 239 -24.91 1.24 -11.45
CA THR A 239 -25.57 1.90 -12.58
C THR A 239 -24.61 2.17 -13.73
N GLY A 240 -23.37 2.57 -13.45
CA GLY A 240 -22.33 2.76 -14.48
C GLY A 240 -21.97 1.47 -15.21
N ILE A 241 -21.76 0.37 -14.48
CA ILE A 241 -21.48 -0.96 -15.05
C ILE A 241 -22.67 -1.43 -15.90
N THR A 242 -23.89 -1.27 -15.40
CA THR A 242 -25.12 -1.67 -16.11
C THR A 242 -25.30 -0.86 -17.40
N ALA A 243 -25.04 0.45 -17.35
CA ALA A 243 -25.11 1.33 -18.52
C ALA A 243 -24.04 0.97 -19.57
N LEU A 244 -22.82 0.66 -19.14
CA LEU A 244 -21.74 0.19 -20.02
C LEU A 244 -22.09 -1.14 -20.68
N TYR A 245 -22.63 -2.08 -19.91
CA TYR A 245 -23.07 -3.38 -20.43
C TYR A 245 -24.21 -3.22 -21.45
N ALA A 246 -25.21 -2.40 -21.15
CA ALA A 246 -26.31 -2.09 -22.07
C ALA A 246 -25.81 -1.40 -23.35
N ALA A 247 -24.88 -0.44 -23.23
CA ALA A 247 -24.25 0.20 -24.38
C ALA A 247 -23.48 -0.81 -25.25
N GLY A 248 -22.77 -1.76 -24.62
CA GLY A 248 -22.11 -2.87 -25.29
C GLY A 248 -23.08 -3.73 -26.10
N ILE A 249 -24.21 -4.12 -25.51
CA ILE A 249 -25.26 -4.88 -26.20
C ILE A 249 -25.83 -4.11 -27.40
N VAL A 250 -26.12 -2.82 -27.25
CA VAL A 250 -26.65 -1.97 -28.34
C VAL A 250 -25.64 -1.84 -29.48
N MET A 251 -24.36 -1.67 -29.16
CA MET A 251 -23.28 -1.58 -30.15
C MET A 251 -23.10 -2.91 -30.89
N LEU A 252 -23.15 -4.04 -30.19
CA LEU A 252 -23.09 -5.37 -30.78
C LEU A 252 -24.27 -5.61 -31.72
N ARG A 253 -25.48 -5.23 -31.31
CA ARG A 253 -26.69 -5.33 -32.14
C ARG A 253 -26.58 -4.48 -33.41
N ARG A 254 -25.97 -3.30 -33.33
CA ARG A 254 -25.69 -2.46 -34.50
C ARG A 254 -24.69 -3.11 -35.46
N LEU A 255 -23.65 -3.76 -34.94
CA LEU A 255 -22.66 -4.47 -35.76
C LEU A 255 -23.27 -5.65 -36.51
N ILE A 256 -24.21 -6.37 -35.89
CA ILE A 256 -24.92 -7.49 -36.52
C ILE A 256 -25.94 -6.99 -37.57
N ALA A 257 -26.51 -5.79 -37.39
CA ALA A 257 -27.52 -5.23 -38.28
C ALA A 257 -26.96 -4.53 -39.53
N LEU A 258 -25.64 -4.46 -39.72
CA LEU A 258 -25.06 -3.91 -40.93
C LEU A 258 -25.33 -4.87 -42.12
N PRO A 259 -26.05 -4.44 -43.17
CA PRO A 259 -26.34 -5.30 -44.31
C PRO A 259 -25.02 -5.66 -45.01
N GLN A 260 -24.80 -6.95 -45.27
CA GLN A 260 -23.63 -7.50 -45.98
C GLN A 260 -23.63 -7.16 -47.49
N ALA A 261 -24.07 -5.95 -47.86
CA ALA A 261 -24.18 -5.49 -49.22
C ALA A 261 -22.81 -5.00 -49.74
N ALA A 262 -21.81 -5.87 -49.82
CA ALA A 262 -20.55 -5.59 -50.55
C ALA A 262 -19.69 -6.86 -50.82
N ARG A 263 -20.30 -8.03 -51.03
CA ARG A 263 -19.58 -9.23 -51.51
C ARG A 263 -20.38 -9.96 -52.59
N ALA A 264 -20.68 -9.26 -53.66
CA ALA A 264 -21.09 -9.89 -54.92
C ALA A 264 -20.67 -8.93 -56.03
N HIS A 265 -19.40 -8.99 -56.44
CA HIS A 265 -18.84 -8.62 -57.76
C HIS A 265 -17.32 -8.83 -57.70
N ALA A 266 -16.90 -10.10 -57.71
CA ALA A 266 -15.60 -10.57 -58.17
C ALA A 266 -15.81 -11.96 -58.77
#